data_AF-A0A917CXJ1-F1
#
_entry.id   AF-A0A917CXJ1-F1
#
_cell.length_a   1.000
_cell.length_b   1.000
_cell.length_c   1.000
_cell.angle_alpha   90.00
_cell.angle_beta   90.00
_cell.angle_gamma   90.00
#
_symmetry.space_group_name_H-M   'P 1'
#
loop_
_entity.id
_entity.type
_entity.pdbx_description
1 polymer ?
#
loop_
_entity_poly.entity_id
_entity_poly.type
_entity_poly.pdbx_seq_one_letter_code
_entity_poly.pdbx_strand_id
1 'polypeptide(L)'
;MRGNRRAIIIITISTAFILIGIMGVVAVRSSDLFSLINHFRSFTVTVDNRSDYDLGSVETGVIRGFSNGQIIASGSKDKLGKEIKSGQKITIKPDLHLSGEGGIYLEYTDSREGSSAQRVAVCSYTEFLSGSSKVTINNDEVTVKEDCS
;
A
#
# COMPACT_ATOMS: atom_id res chain seq x y z
N MET A 1 5.44 57.89 -15.35
CA MET A 1 6.08 56.72 -14.70
C MET A 1 5.11 55.69 -14.08
N ARG A 2 3.84 56.00 -13.78
CA ARG A 2 2.87 55.03 -13.19
C ARG A 2 2.33 53.96 -14.16
N GLY A 3 2.22 54.26 -15.46
CA GLY A 3 1.75 53.30 -16.48
C GLY A 3 2.67 52.11 -16.68
N ASN A 4 3.97 52.35 -16.78
CA ASN A 4 4.97 51.29 -17.00
C ASN A 4 5.04 50.31 -15.82
N ARG A 5 4.81 50.76 -14.59
CA ARG A 5 4.80 49.89 -13.41
C ARG A 5 3.61 48.93 -13.41
N ARG A 6 2.43 49.37 -13.85
CA ARG A 6 1.23 48.52 -13.97
C ARG A 6 1.40 47.48 -15.08
N ALA A 7 1.99 47.88 -16.21
CA ALA A 7 2.28 46.97 -17.32
C ALA A 7 3.30 45.88 -16.92
N ILE A 8 4.36 46.23 -16.19
CA ILE A 8 5.36 45.27 -15.70
C ILE A 8 4.70 44.26 -14.75
N ILE A 9 3.88 44.70 -13.79
CA ILE A 9 3.20 43.80 -12.85
C ILE A 9 2.28 42.81 -13.58
N ILE A 10 1.52 43.28 -14.57
CA ILE A 10 0.63 42.40 -15.35
C ILE A 10 1.45 41.35 -16.11
N ILE A 11 2.58 41.74 -16.72
CA ILE A 11 3.45 40.80 -17.44
C ILE A 11 4.04 39.77 -16.47
N THR A 12 4.53 40.18 -15.29
CA THR A 12 5.09 39.25 -14.30
C THR A 12 4.07 38.26 -13.76
N ILE A 13 2.83 38.72 -13.53
CA ILE A 13 1.74 37.83 -13.08
C ILE A 13 1.36 36.86 -14.20
N SER A 14 1.27 37.35 -15.44
CA SER A 14 0.91 36.53 -16.61
C SER A 14 1.95 35.45 -16.87
N THR A 15 3.25 35.77 -16.79
CA THR A 15 4.32 34.78 -16.94
C THR A 15 4.35 33.77 -15.80
N ALA A 16 4.09 34.19 -14.55
CA ALA A 16 3.97 33.25 -13.43
C ALA A 16 2.81 32.26 -13.61
N PHE A 17 1.64 32.72 -14.05
CA PHE A 17 0.50 31.84 -14.33
C PHE A 17 0.76 30.86 -15.48
N ILE A 18 1.45 31.31 -16.54
CA ILE A 18 1.85 30.43 -17.65
C ILE A 18 2.82 29.34 -17.16
N LEU A 19 3.82 29.71 -16.34
CA LEU A 19 4.78 28.75 -15.79
C LEU A 19 4.11 27.73 -14.86
N ILE A 20 3.18 28.17 -13.99
CA ILE A 20 2.40 27.28 -13.13
C ILE A 20 1.51 26.35 -13.97
N GLY A 21 0.88 26.86 -15.03
CA GLY A 21 0.07 26.06 -15.95
C GLY A 21 0.88 24.98 -16.67
N ILE A 22 2.08 25.32 -17.16
CA ILE A 22 3.00 24.37 -17.81
C ILE A 22 3.46 23.31 -16.81
N MET A 23 3.86 23.71 -15.59
CA MET A 23 4.23 22.75 -14.54
C MET A 23 3.07 21.84 -14.14
N GLY A 24 1.84 22.36 -14.08
CA GLY A 24 0.64 21.56 -13.83
C GLY A 24 0.40 20.50 -14.92
N VAL A 25 0.55 20.85 -16.20
CA VAL A 25 0.39 19.90 -17.32
C VAL A 25 1.51 18.85 -17.33
N VAL A 26 2.75 19.24 -17.05
CA VAL A 26 3.89 18.31 -16.94
C VAL A 26 3.71 17.37 -15.76
N ALA A 27 3.25 17.87 -14.61
CA ALA A 27 3.02 17.06 -13.40
C ALA A 27 1.89 16.04 -13.55
N VAL A 28 0.84 16.38 -14.31
CA VAL A 28 -0.25 15.43 -14.62
C VAL A 28 0.19 14.36 -15.64
N ARG A 29 1.21 14.68 -16.48
CA ARG A 29 1.73 13.78 -17.51
C ARG A 29 2.89 12.90 -17.05
N SER A 30 3.62 13.29 -16.00
CA SER A 30 4.73 12.48 -15.48
C SER A 30 4.23 11.45 -14.46
N SER A 31 4.34 10.17 -14.83
CA SER A 31 4.20 9.04 -13.91
C SER A 31 5.17 9.12 -12.72
N ASP A 32 6.29 9.81 -12.90
CA ASP A 32 7.37 9.90 -11.91
C ASP A 32 7.01 10.73 -10.67
N LEU A 33 6.17 11.78 -10.81
CA LEU A 33 5.70 12.55 -9.65
C LEU A 33 4.69 11.76 -8.81
N PHE A 34 3.84 10.96 -9.46
CA PHE A 34 2.96 10.02 -8.75
C PHE A 34 3.74 8.89 -8.08
N SER A 35 4.83 8.42 -8.71
CA SER A 35 5.75 7.43 -8.12
C SER A 35 6.45 7.96 -6.86
N LEU A 36 6.93 9.21 -6.89
CA LEU A 36 7.50 9.88 -5.71
C LEU A 36 6.49 10.02 -4.58
N ILE A 37 5.23 10.40 -4.88
CA ILE A 37 4.17 10.48 -3.86
C ILE A 37 3.86 9.08 -3.28
N ASN A 38 3.95 8.02 -4.08
CA ASN A 38 3.75 6.64 -3.60
C ASN A 38 4.84 6.18 -2.63
N HIS A 39 6.09 6.61 -2.83
CA HIS A 39 7.19 6.35 -1.88
C HIS A 39 6.94 6.91 -0.47
N PHE A 40 6.19 8.01 -0.36
CA PHE A 40 5.83 8.61 0.94
C PHE A 40 4.51 8.11 1.52
N ARG A 41 3.76 7.26 0.81
CA ARG A 41 2.51 6.70 1.33
C ARG A 41 2.83 5.49 2.19
N SER A 42 2.31 5.49 3.42
CA SER A 42 2.34 4.30 4.28
C SER A 42 1.77 3.09 3.54
N PHE A 43 2.41 1.94 3.75
CA PHE A 43 2.01 0.68 3.15
C PHE A 43 0.53 0.38 3.41
N THR A 44 -0.13 -0.21 2.41
CA THR A 44 -1.53 -0.63 2.51
C THR A 44 -1.73 -2.02 1.96
N VAL A 45 -2.59 -2.81 2.60
CA VAL A 45 -3.00 -4.13 2.09
C VAL A 45 -4.50 -4.12 1.86
N THR A 46 -4.91 -4.35 0.62
CA THR A 46 -6.32 -4.59 0.30
C THR A 46 -6.59 -6.08 0.28
N VAL A 47 -7.44 -6.56 1.18
CA VAL A 47 -7.91 -7.94 1.24
C VAL A 47 -9.29 -8.02 0.59
N ASP A 48 -9.38 -8.79 -0.49
CA ASP A 48 -10.60 -9.09 -1.25
C ASP A 48 -11.01 -10.54 -0.91
N ASN A 49 -11.85 -10.71 0.11
CA ASN A 49 -12.34 -12.02 0.50
C ASN A 49 -13.46 -12.46 -0.45
N ARG A 50 -13.16 -13.42 -1.31
CA ARG A 50 -14.09 -14.03 -2.26
C ARG A 50 -14.36 -15.50 -1.95
N SER A 51 -13.88 -16.01 -0.82
CA SER A 51 -14.24 -17.34 -0.35
C SER A 51 -15.66 -17.35 0.19
N ASP A 52 -16.21 -18.54 0.39
CA ASP A 52 -17.54 -18.75 0.97
C ASP A 52 -17.56 -18.57 2.50
N TYR A 53 -16.44 -18.17 3.09
CA TYR A 53 -16.24 -18.15 4.54
C TYR A 53 -15.69 -16.81 5.02
N ASP A 54 -16.04 -16.46 6.25
CA ASP A 54 -15.49 -15.27 6.90
C ASP A 54 -14.02 -15.52 7.30
N LEU A 55 -13.19 -14.48 7.25
CA LEU A 55 -11.83 -14.50 7.75
C LEU A 55 -11.84 -13.98 9.18
N GLY A 56 -11.52 -14.86 10.13
CA GLY A 56 -11.60 -14.58 11.57
C GLY A 56 -10.43 -13.73 12.05
N SER A 57 -9.28 -14.37 12.30
CA SER A 57 -8.03 -13.68 12.64
C SER A 57 -7.39 -13.16 11.36
N VAL A 58 -7.10 -11.86 11.29
CA VAL A 58 -6.31 -11.26 10.20
C VAL A 58 -5.22 -10.41 10.83
N GLU A 59 -3.97 -10.70 10.49
CA GLU A 59 -2.78 -10.03 11.01
C GLU A 59 -1.85 -9.69 9.85
N THR A 60 -1.23 -8.53 9.90
CA THR A 60 -0.09 -8.18 9.04
C THR A 60 1.16 -8.12 9.88
N GLY A 61 2.31 -8.51 9.33
CA GLY A 61 3.57 -8.37 10.05
C GLY A 61 4.77 -8.35 9.14
N VAL A 62 5.92 -8.04 9.72
CA VAL A 62 7.18 -7.94 8.97
C VAL A 62 7.86 -9.30 8.89
N ILE A 63 8.28 -9.68 7.69
CA ILE A 63 9.05 -10.88 7.39
C ILE A 63 10.52 -10.61 7.70
N ARG A 64 11.14 -11.46 8.53
CA ARG A 64 12.59 -11.43 8.81
C ARG A 64 13.39 -12.35 7.89
N GLY A 65 12.73 -13.35 7.31
CA GLY A 65 13.34 -14.28 6.37
C GLY A 65 12.43 -15.45 6.05
N PHE A 66 12.96 -16.41 5.31
CA PHE A 66 12.27 -17.63 4.92
C PHE A 66 13.08 -18.84 5.37
N SER A 67 12.41 -19.88 5.88
CA SER A 67 13.03 -21.16 6.20
C SER A 67 12.14 -22.30 5.71
N ASN A 68 12.69 -23.18 4.89
CA ASN A 68 11.95 -24.29 4.25
C ASN A 68 10.67 -23.82 3.54
N GLY A 69 10.74 -22.66 2.87
CA GLY A 69 9.60 -22.06 2.17
C GLY A 69 8.56 -21.40 3.09
N GLN A 70 8.76 -21.40 4.41
CA GLN A 70 7.85 -20.76 5.36
C GLN A 70 8.35 -19.38 5.78
N ILE A 71 7.40 -18.46 5.98
CA ILE A 71 7.65 -17.10 6.46
C ILE A 71 8.06 -17.13 7.94
N ILE A 72 9.23 -16.56 8.23
CA ILE A 72 9.66 -16.25 9.59
C ILE A 72 9.24 -14.80 9.89
N ALA A 73 8.27 -14.65 10.77
CA ALA A 73 7.83 -13.35 11.26
C ALA A 73 8.89 -12.71 12.16
N SER A 74 8.98 -11.37 12.09
CA SER A 74 9.68 -10.56 13.07
C SER A 74 8.78 -10.27 14.30
N GLY A 75 9.23 -9.39 15.20
CA GLY A 75 8.40 -8.91 16.31
C GLY A 75 7.37 -7.84 15.94
N SER A 76 7.48 -7.22 14.76
CA SER A 76 6.55 -6.16 14.34
C SER A 76 5.34 -6.75 13.63
N LYS A 77 4.16 -6.57 14.20
CA LYS A 77 2.88 -7.08 13.70
C LYS A 77 1.72 -6.20 14.15
N ASP A 78 0.66 -6.21 13.34
CA ASP A 78 -0.58 -5.49 13.58
C ASP A 78 -1.77 -6.38 13.27
N LYS A 79 -2.71 -6.48 14.21
CA LYS A 79 -3.90 -7.34 14.11
C LYS A 79 -5.12 -6.51 13.75
N LEU A 80 -5.85 -6.95 12.74
CA LEU A 80 -7.17 -6.42 12.45
C LEU A 80 -8.13 -6.91 13.54
N GLY A 81 -8.65 -5.98 14.35
CA GLY A 81 -9.58 -6.29 15.45
C GLY A 81 -11.00 -6.68 15.01
N LYS A 82 -11.20 -7.01 13.73
CA LYS A 82 -12.50 -7.39 13.17
C LYS A 82 -12.33 -8.42 12.05
N GLU A 83 -13.37 -9.23 11.88
CA GLU A 83 -13.44 -10.22 10.82
C GLU A 83 -13.64 -9.55 9.45
N ILE A 84 -13.26 -10.26 8.39
CA ILE A 84 -13.53 -9.89 7.01
C ILE A 84 -14.55 -10.90 6.46
N LYS A 85 -15.79 -10.45 6.28
CA LYS A 85 -16.87 -11.33 5.85
C LYS A 85 -16.65 -11.88 4.44
N SER A 86 -17.27 -13.01 4.13
CA SER A 86 -17.37 -13.53 2.77
C SER A 86 -17.91 -12.46 1.82
N GLY A 87 -17.27 -12.31 0.66
CA GLY A 87 -17.58 -11.28 -0.34
C GLY A 87 -17.12 -9.86 0.02
N GLN A 88 -16.50 -9.66 1.20
CA GLN A 88 -16.07 -8.33 1.64
C GLN A 88 -14.68 -7.97 1.12
N LYS A 89 -14.53 -6.71 0.71
CA LYS A 89 -13.24 -6.06 0.46
C LYS A 89 -12.93 -5.02 1.51
N ILE A 90 -11.71 -5.05 2.05
CA ILE A 90 -11.21 -4.06 3.01
C ILE A 90 -9.77 -3.66 2.70
N THR A 91 -9.43 -2.41 2.98
CA THR A 91 -8.04 -1.92 2.97
C THR A 91 -7.57 -1.71 4.40
N ILE A 92 -6.44 -2.32 4.72
CA ILE A 92 -5.74 -2.27 6.01
C ILE A 92 -4.53 -1.33 5.84
N LYS A 93 -4.32 -0.45 6.82
CA LYS A 93 -3.13 0.39 6.96
C LYS A 93 -2.40 -0.07 8.20
N PRO A 94 -1.49 -1.06 8.06
CA PRO A 94 -0.92 -1.72 9.21
C PRO A 94 0.11 -0.81 9.89
N ASP A 95 0.09 -0.79 11.22
CA ASP A 95 1.07 -0.09 12.02
C ASP A 95 2.29 -0.99 12.26
N LEU A 96 3.27 -0.91 11.36
CA LEU A 96 4.46 -1.75 11.37
C LEU A 96 5.73 -0.92 11.56
N HIS A 97 6.77 -1.57 12.07
CA HIS A 97 8.12 -1.06 12.15
C HIS A 97 9.07 -2.00 11.43
N LEU A 98 9.83 -1.45 10.48
CA LEU A 98 10.85 -2.15 9.73
C LEU A 98 12.23 -1.64 10.15
N SER A 99 13.19 -2.55 10.32
CA SER A 99 14.57 -2.23 10.68
C SER A 99 15.50 -2.90 9.67
N GLY A 100 15.88 -2.16 8.63
CA GLY A 100 16.64 -2.69 7.49
C GLY A 100 15.72 -3.25 6.40
N GLU A 101 16.23 -4.21 5.63
CA GLU A 101 15.48 -4.88 4.57
C GLU A 101 14.58 -5.98 5.15
N GLY A 102 13.41 -6.19 4.54
CA GLY A 102 12.53 -7.27 4.93
C GLY A 102 11.40 -7.47 3.94
N GLY A 103 10.34 -8.13 4.39
CA GLY A 103 9.09 -8.24 3.64
C GLY A 103 7.89 -7.99 4.56
N ILE A 104 6.70 -8.12 4.02
CA ILE A 104 5.45 -8.00 4.76
C ILE A 104 4.59 -9.22 4.47
N TYR A 105 4.03 -9.83 5.50
CA TYR A 105 3.10 -10.94 5.38
C TYR A 105 1.69 -10.52 5.81
N LEU A 106 0.70 -11.24 5.29
CA LEU A 106 -0.66 -11.31 5.82
C LEU A 106 -0.86 -12.72 6.35
N GLU A 107 -1.23 -12.84 7.61
CA GLU A 107 -1.72 -14.06 8.23
C GLU A 107 -3.23 -13.96 8.34
N TYR A 108 -3.95 -15.01 7.96
CA TYR A 108 -5.37 -15.08 8.19
C TYR A 108 -5.85 -16.51 8.51
N THR A 109 -6.98 -16.62 9.19
CA THR A 109 -7.64 -17.91 9.46
C THR A 109 -9.06 -17.88 8.92
N ASP A 110 -9.42 -18.92 8.18
CA ASP A 110 -10.81 -19.17 7.76
C ASP A 110 -11.67 -19.54 8.98
N SER A 111 -12.89 -19.02 9.05
CA SER A 111 -13.90 -19.34 10.09
C SER A 111 -14.33 -20.81 10.11
N ARG A 112 -14.05 -21.61 9.08
CA ARG A 112 -14.34 -23.05 9.05
C ARG A 112 -13.61 -23.76 10.19
N GLU A 113 -14.33 -24.61 10.91
CA GLU A 113 -13.81 -25.36 12.05
C GLU A 113 -12.58 -26.20 11.65
N GLY A 114 -11.51 -26.13 12.46
CA GLY A 114 -10.25 -26.82 12.20
C GLY A 114 -9.30 -26.15 11.20
N SER A 115 -9.65 -24.96 10.67
CA SER A 115 -8.77 -24.23 9.75
C SER A 115 -7.50 -23.75 10.44
N SER A 116 -6.36 -23.95 9.77
CA SER A 116 -5.06 -23.44 10.20
C SER A 116 -4.83 -22.02 9.69
N ALA A 117 -4.05 -21.24 10.43
CA ALA A 117 -3.61 -19.93 9.99
C ALA A 117 -2.75 -20.05 8.73
N GLN A 118 -3.11 -19.29 7.70
CA GLN A 118 -2.41 -19.20 6.43
C GLN A 118 -1.58 -17.92 6.42
N ARG A 119 -0.28 -18.02 6.10
CA ARG A 119 0.59 -16.86 5.89
C ARG A 119 0.93 -16.73 4.41
N VAL A 120 0.72 -15.53 3.88
CA VAL A 120 1.11 -15.18 2.52
C VAL A 120 2.00 -13.94 2.57
N ALA A 121 3.06 -13.94 1.75
CA ALA A 121 3.84 -12.72 1.53
C ALA A 121 2.96 -11.76 0.74
N VAL A 122 2.73 -10.57 1.30
CA VAL A 122 2.04 -9.47 0.61
C VAL A 122 3.03 -8.45 0.08
N CYS A 123 4.26 -8.47 0.56
CA CYS A 123 5.38 -7.75 0.02
C CYS A 123 6.61 -8.62 0.22
N SER A 124 7.12 -9.22 -0.85
CA SER A 124 8.19 -10.21 -0.74
C SER A 124 9.53 -9.58 -0.33
N TYR A 125 9.74 -8.32 -0.71
CA TYR A 125 10.91 -7.53 -0.36
C TYR A 125 10.58 -6.04 -0.34
N THR A 126 11.06 -5.32 0.67
CA THR A 126 11.01 -3.87 0.76
C THR A 126 12.03 -3.33 1.78
N GLU A 127 12.51 -2.11 1.52
CA GLU A 127 13.33 -1.31 2.43
C GLU A 127 12.49 -0.26 3.19
N PHE A 128 11.28 0.02 2.73
CA PHE A 128 10.40 1.06 3.23
C PHE A 128 8.99 0.53 3.46
N LEU A 129 8.33 0.91 4.55
CA LEU A 129 6.92 0.55 4.75
C LEU A 129 5.99 1.42 3.89
N SER A 130 6.15 1.37 2.57
CA SER A 130 5.41 2.13 1.58
C SER A 130 4.93 1.28 0.39
N GLY A 131 4.00 1.83 -0.38
CA GLY A 131 3.35 1.15 -1.50
C GLY A 131 2.04 0.45 -1.12
N SER A 132 1.63 -0.53 -1.91
CA SER A 132 0.37 -1.24 -1.68
C SER A 132 0.38 -2.66 -2.21
N SER A 133 -0.47 -3.51 -1.63
CA SER A 133 -0.69 -4.86 -2.14
C SER A 133 -2.16 -5.21 -2.16
N LYS A 134 -2.55 -6.05 -3.11
CA LYS A 134 -3.90 -6.62 -3.19
C LYS A 134 -3.84 -8.13 -3.05
N VAL A 135 -4.47 -8.63 -1.99
CA VAL A 135 -4.66 -10.05 -1.74
C VAL A 135 -6.09 -10.41 -2.12
N THR A 136 -6.25 -11.41 -2.98
CA THR A 136 -7.56 -12.00 -3.32
C THR A 136 -7.56 -13.42 -2.79
N ILE A 137 -8.49 -13.72 -1.88
CA ILE A 137 -8.61 -15.03 -1.24
C ILE A 137 -9.86 -15.69 -1.81
N ASN A 138 -9.69 -16.81 -2.50
CA ASN A 138 -10.77 -17.69 -2.95
C ASN A 138 -10.78 -18.96 -2.07
N ASN A 139 -11.69 -19.89 -2.34
CA ASN A 139 -11.77 -21.15 -1.61
C ASN A 139 -10.52 -22.04 -1.75
N ASP A 140 -9.92 -22.04 -2.94
CA ASP A 140 -8.85 -23.00 -3.29
C ASP A 140 -7.48 -22.33 -3.50
N GLU A 141 -7.45 -21.01 -3.63
CA GLU A 141 -6.24 -20.28 -3.97
C GLU A 141 -6.20 -18.88 -3.36
N VAL A 142 -4.98 -18.36 -3.22
CA VAL A 142 -4.70 -16.97 -2.84
C VAL A 142 -3.84 -16.35 -3.91
N THR A 143 -4.27 -15.20 -4.42
CA THR A 143 -3.48 -14.41 -5.36
C THR A 143 -3.04 -13.11 -4.70
N VAL A 144 -1.75 -12.79 -4.85
CA VAL A 144 -1.17 -11.54 -4.37
C VAL A 144 -0.68 -10.72 -5.56
N LYS A 145 -1.07 -9.45 -5.59
CA LYS A 145 -0.47 -8.44 -6.47
C LYS A 145 0.28 -7.44 -5.61
N GLU A 146 1.58 -7.41 -5.77
CA GLU A 146 2.49 -6.54 -5.02
C GLU A 146 2.80 -5.28 -5.84
N ASP A 147 2.70 -4.12 -5.20
CA ASP A 147 3.14 -2.81 -5.71
C ASP A 147 3.87 -2.10 -4.56
N CYS A 148 4.90 -2.77 -4.05
CA CYS A 148 5.75 -2.27 -2.97
C CYS A 148 6.82 -1.33 -3.49
N SER A 149 7.29 -0.45 -2.61
CA SER A 149 8.44 0.44 -2.85
C SER A 149 9.56 0.15 -1.87
#